data_AF-A0A1B0GVF6-F1
#
_entry.id   AF-A0A1B0GVF6-F1
#
_cell.length_a   1.000
_cell.length_b   1.000
_cell.length_c   1.000
_cell.angle_alpha   90.00
_cell.angle_beta   90.00
_cell.angle_gamma   90.00
#
_symmetry.space_group_name_H-M   'P 1'
#
loop_
_entity.id
_entity.type
_entity.pdbx_description
1 polymer ?
#
loop_
_entity_poly.entity_id
_entity_poly.type
_entity_poly.pdbx_seq_one_letter_code
_entity_poly.pdbx_strand_id
1 'polypeptide(L)'
;MKWGGSSFQDIQRMPSRGSMVFQPLQINNYQYAILGSDYSFTQVYNWDAEKAKFVKFQELNVQAPRSFTHVSINKRNFLFASSFKGNTQIYKHVIVDLSA
;
A
#
# COMPACT_ATOMS: atom_id res chain seq x y z
N MET A 1 3.39 5.85 12.47
CA MET A 1 4.18 6.51 13.52
C MET A 1 5.58 6.79 13.00
N LYS A 2 6.29 7.79 13.54
CA LYS A 2 7.70 8.10 13.22
C LYS A 2 8.54 7.92 14.47
N TRP A 3 9.71 7.30 14.36
CA TRP A 3 10.67 7.26 15.47
C TRP A 3 11.30 8.64 15.68
N GLY A 4 11.20 9.17 16.90
CA GLY A 4 11.72 10.47 17.31
C GLY A 4 13.02 10.42 18.11
N GLY A 5 13.71 9.27 18.14
CA GLY A 5 14.94 9.06 18.92
C GLY A 5 14.72 8.40 20.28
N SER A 6 13.62 8.71 20.97
CA SER A 6 13.25 8.11 22.26
C SER A 6 11.88 7.46 22.27
N SER A 7 10.96 7.92 21.40
CA SER A 7 9.60 7.41 21.32
C SER A 7 9.07 7.48 19.89
N PHE A 8 8.00 6.74 19.64
CA PHE A 8 7.21 6.85 18.42
C PHE A 8 6.20 7.99 18.54
N GLN A 9 6.17 8.86 17.53
CA GLN A 9 5.24 9.96 17.42
C GLN A 9 4.16 9.66 16.35
N ASP A 10 2.93 10.07 16.61
CA ASP A 10 1.83 9.95 15.66
C ASP A 10 2.11 10.82 14.41
N ILE A 11 1.95 10.24 13.22
CA ILE A 11 2.02 10.97 11.94
C ILE A 11 0.60 11.26 11.45
N GLN A 12 -0.22 10.21 11.37
CA GLN A 12 -1.61 10.26 10.90
C GLN A 12 -2.34 8.99 11.32
N ARG A 13 -3.68 9.01 11.18
CA ARG A 13 -4.55 7.86 11.43
C ARG A 13 -5.40 7.59 10.20
N MET A 14 -5.80 6.34 10.00
CA MET A 14 -6.62 5.89 8.87
C MET A 14 -7.80 5.08 9.38
N PRO A 15 -8.99 5.21 8.76
CA PRO A 15 -10.13 4.37 9.10
C PRO A 15 -9.89 2.92 8.65
N SER A 16 -9.81 1.99 9.61
CA SER A 16 -9.39 0.60 9.40
C SER A 16 -10.56 -0.40 9.41
N ARG A 17 -11.62 -0.13 8.64
CA ARG A 17 -12.84 -0.97 8.62
C ARG A 17 -12.52 -2.40 8.17
N GLY A 18 -12.58 -3.36 9.10
CA GLY A 18 -12.30 -4.78 8.82
C GLY A 18 -10.88 -5.01 8.28
N SER A 19 -9.91 -4.18 8.67
CA SER A 19 -8.53 -4.29 8.18
C SER A 19 -7.76 -5.37 8.92
N MET A 20 -7.19 -6.31 8.16
CA MET A 20 -6.28 -7.34 8.68
C MET A 20 -4.81 -7.07 8.33
N VAL A 21 -4.53 -6.07 7.49
CA VAL A 21 -3.18 -5.74 7.04
C VAL A 21 -3.08 -4.25 6.71
N PHE A 22 -2.02 -3.61 7.19
CA PHE A 22 -1.60 -2.29 6.75
C PHE A 22 -0.10 -2.32 6.41
N GLN A 23 0.21 -2.60 5.15
CA GLN A 23 1.56 -2.97 4.71
C GLN A 23 2.29 -1.76 4.09
N PRO A 24 3.39 -1.28 4.69
CA PRO A 24 4.31 -0.38 4.01
C PRO A 24 5.11 -1.15 2.96
N LEU A 25 5.33 -0.53 1.80
CA LEU A 25 6.17 -1.09 0.74
C LEU A 25 6.85 0.02 -0.05
N GLN A 26 8.07 -0.26 -0.51
CA GLN A 26 8.83 0.64 -1.36
C GLN A 26 9.05 -0.02 -2.71
N ILE A 27 8.62 0.64 -3.79
CA ILE A 27 8.85 0.19 -5.16
C ILE A 27 9.61 1.29 -5.88
N ASN A 28 10.87 1.00 -6.24
CA ASN A 28 11.82 2.01 -6.73
C ASN A 28 11.92 3.18 -5.72
N ASN A 29 11.62 4.40 -6.18
CA ASN A 29 11.68 5.62 -5.37
C ASN A 29 10.32 6.00 -4.77
N TYR A 30 9.29 5.18 -4.95
CA TYR A 30 7.95 5.43 -4.43
C TYR A 30 7.72 4.65 -3.14
N GLN A 31 7.30 5.36 -2.10
CA GLN A 31 6.91 4.76 -0.83
C GLN A 31 5.39 4.70 -0.74
N TYR A 32 4.87 3.49 -0.68
CA TYR A 32 3.45 3.22 -0.57
C TYR A 32 3.09 2.62 0.79
N ALA A 33 1.81 2.70 1.13
CA ALA A 33 1.21 1.92 2.20
C ALA A 33 -0.15 1.38 1.74
N ILE A 34 -0.36 0.08 1.87
CA ILE A 34 -1.61 -0.57 1.42
C ILE A 34 -2.42 -0.99 2.64
N LEU A 35 -3.60 -0.40 2.79
CA LEU A 35 -4.57 -0.71 3.83
C LEU A 35 -5.62 -1.67 3.28
N GLY A 36 -5.55 -2.93 3.69
CA GLY A 36 -6.53 -3.95 3.34
C GLY A 36 -7.86 -3.71 4.04
N SER A 37 -8.96 -4.16 3.44
CA SER A 37 -10.28 -4.14 4.06
C SER A 37 -11.11 -5.35 3.65
N ASP A 38 -11.77 -5.98 4.62
CA ASP A 38 -12.74 -7.04 4.39
C ASP A 38 -14.16 -6.48 4.07
N TYR A 39 -14.40 -5.17 4.25
CA TYR A 39 -15.72 -4.54 4.13
C TYR A 39 -15.82 -3.46 3.03
N SER A 40 -14.69 -3.03 2.47
CA SER A 40 -14.63 -2.05 1.37
C SER A 40 -13.44 -2.34 0.46
N PHE A 41 -13.17 -1.47 -0.51
CA PHE A 41 -11.95 -1.57 -1.29
C PHE A 41 -10.70 -1.46 -0.41
N THR A 42 -9.65 -2.15 -0.84
CA THR A 42 -8.30 -1.97 -0.30
C THR A 42 -7.78 -0.62 -0.79
N GLN A 43 -7.30 0.22 0.12
CA GLN A 43 -6.78 1.55 -0.22
C GLN A 43 -5.25 1.51 -0.33
N VAL A 44 -4.73 1.94 -1.47
CA VAL A 44 -3.30 2.21 -1.67
C VAL A 44 -3.05 3.70 -1.42
N TYR A 45 -2.09 3.98 -0.56
CA TYR A 45 -1.60 5.32 -0.29
C TYR A 45 -0.18 5.50 -0.83
N ASN A 46 0.16 6.70 -1.27
CA ASN A 46 1.52 7.12 -1.61
C ASN A 46 2.03 8.13 -0.56
N TRP A 47 3.32 8.12 -0.27
CA TRP A 47 3.95 9.11 0.61
C TRP A 47 4.12 10.44 -0.12
N ASP A 48 3.57 11.50 0.46
CA ASP A 48 3.77 12.88 0.03
C ASP A 48 4.85 13.51 0.92
N ALA A 49 6.01 13.82 0.31
CA ALA A 49 7.17 14.35 1.03
C ALA A 49 6.93 15.78 1.54
N GLU A 50 6.19 16.61 0.79
CA GLU A 50 5.88 17.99 1.19
C GLU A 50 4.92 18.03 2.37
N LYS A 51 3.90 17.16 2.34
CA LYS A 51 2.92 17.05 3.42
C LYS A 51 3.37 16.16 4.57
N ALA A 52 4.50 15.49 4.42
CA ALA A 52 5.03 14.48 5.34
C ALA A 52 3.97 13.47 5.81
N LYS A 53 3.13 12.99 4.87
CA LYS A 53 2.04 12.05 5.16
C LYS A 53 1.68 11.19 3.94
N PHE A 54 1.05 10.06 4.20
CA PHE A 54 0.40 9.22 3.22
C PHE A 54 -0.90 9.86 2.69
N VAL A 55 -1.00 9.96 1.37
CA VAL A 55 -2.17 10.45 0.63
C VAL A 55 -2.77 9.33 -0.22
N LYS A 56 -4.09 9.34 -0.43
CA LYS A 56 -4.75 8.33 -1.27
C LYS A 56 -4.16 8.34 -2.68
N PHE A 57 -3.94 7.16 -3.24
CA PHE A 57 -3.34 7.00 -4.57
C PHE A 57 -4.21 6.13 -5.48
N GLN A 58 -4.58 4.94 -5.03
CA GLN A 58 -5.35 3.98 -5.83
C GLN A 58 -6.23 3.11 -4.93
N GLU A 59 -7.23 2.46 -5.51
CA GLU A 59 -8.05 1.43 -4.86
C GLU A 59 -7.87 0.08 -5.56
N LEU A 60 -7.81 -0.99 -4.77
CA LEU A 60 -7.73 -2.37 -5.24
C LEU A 60 -8.96 -3.15 -4.78
N ASN A 61 -9.45 -4.04 -5.64
CA ASN A 61 -10.55 -4.93 -5.32
C ASN A 61 -10.01 -6.34 -5.00
N VAL A 62 -9.61 -6.53 -3.74
CA VAL A 62 -9.13 -7.81 -3.21
C VAL A 62 -10.06 -8.23 -2.09
N GLN A 63 -10.64 -9.42 -2.19
CA GLN A 63 -11.54 -9.93 -1.16
C GLN A 63 -10.73 -10.40 0.06
N ALA A 64 -11.06 -9.91 1.25
CA ALA A 64 -10.45 -10.32 2.51
C ALA A 64 -8.90 -10.42 2.46
N PRO A 65 -8.18 -9.31 2.19
CA PRO A 65 -6.73 -9.32 2.00
C PRO A 65 -5.99 -9.69 3.29
N ARG A 66 -4.90 -10.45 3.21
CA ARG A 66 -4.09 -10.85 4.38
C ARG A 66 -2.63 -10.44 4.32
N SER A 67 -2.10 -10.23 3.12
CA SER A 67 -0.74 -9.75 2.92
C SER A 67 -0.60 -9.06 1.56
N PHE A 68 0.36 -8.14 1.50
CA PHE A 68 0.81 -7.52 0.27
C PHE A 68 2.33 -7.69 0.20
N THR A 69 2.85 -8.18 -0.92
CA THR A 69 4.28 -8.45 -1.07
C THR A 69 4.79 -7.94 -2.41
N HIS A 70 5.83 -7.12 -2.37
CA HIS A 70 6.55 -6.68 -3.55
C HIS A 70 7.50 -7.78 -4.03
N VAL A 71 7.45 -8.06 -5.32
CA VAL A 71 8.36 -8.99 -6.00
C VAL A 71 8.97 -8.27 -7.21
N SER A 72 10.30 -8.25 -7.29
CA SER A 72 11.02 -7.63 -8.41
C SER A 72 11.74 -8.69 -9.23
N ILE A 73 11.49 -8.72 -10.55
CA ILE A 73 12.08 -9.68 -11.48
C ILE A 73 12.40 -8.95 -12.78
N ASN A 74 13.66 -9.00 -13.23
CA ASN A 74 14.11 -8.43 -14.50
C ASN A 74 13.61 -6.98 -14.74
N LYS A 75 13.83 -6.10 -13.76
CA LYS A 75 13.39 -4.68 -13.76
C LYS A 75 11.86 -4.48 -13.84
N ARG A 76 11.07 -5.53 -13.64
CA ARG A 76 9.60 -5.45 -13.51
C ARG A 76 9.22 -5.64 -12.06
N ASN A 77 8.30 -4.81 -11.59
CA ASN A 77 7.80 -4.85 -10.23
C ASN A 77 6.38 -5.44 -10.23
N PHE A 78 6.16 -6.38 -9.33
CA PHE A 78 4.88 -7.04 -9.11
C PHE A 78 4.46 -6.88 -7.66
N LEU A 79 3.16 -6.81 -7.43
CA LEU A 79 2.55 -6.82 -6.12
C LEU A 79 1.65 -8.04 -6.01
N PHE A 80 1.96 -8.92 -5.08
CA PHE A 80 1.13 -10.06 -4.72
C PHE A 80 0.19 -9.63 -3.60
N ALA A 81 -1.10 -9.88 -3.77
CA ALA A 81 -2.14 -9.61 -2.79
C ALA A 81 -2.83 -10.92 -2.41
N SER A 82 -2.52 -11.46 -1.24
CA SER A 82 -3.16 -12.69 -0.77
C SER A 82 -4.60 -12.43 -0.37
N SER A 83 -5.48 -13.38 -0.70
CA SER A 83 -6.91 -13.30 -0.41
C SER A 83 -7.32 -14.49 0.46
N PHE A 84 -8.05 -14.22 1.54
CA PHE A 84 -8.56 -15.27 2.45
C PHE A 84 -9.85 -15.91 1.95
N LYS A 85 -10.66 -15.18 1.17
CA LYS A 85 -12.00 -15.64 0.71
C LYS A 85 -12.16 -15.69 -0.82
N GLY A 86 -11.20 -15.16 -1.56
CA GLY A 86 -11.20 -15.14 -3.00
C GLY A 86 -9.86 -15.57 -3.56
N ASN A 87 -9.59 -15.17 -4.80
CA ASN A 87 -8.33 -15.50 -5.46
C ASN A 87 -7.22 -14.55 -5.01
N THR A 88 -6.04 -15.11 -4.77
CA THR A 88 -4.81 -14.30 -4.67
C THR A 88 -4.57 -13.61 -6.01
N GLN A 89 -4.26 -12.32 -5.97
CA GLN A 89 -4.11 -11.48 -7.15
C GLN A 89 -2.65 -11.04 -7.31
N ILE A 90 -2.22 -10.90 -8.56
CA ILE A 90 -0.90 -10.38 -8.92
C ILE A 90 -1.11 -9.12 -9.75
N TYR A 91 -0.59 -8.01 -9.28
CA TYR A 91 -0.60 -6.74 -9.98
C TYR A 91 0.79 -6.45 -10.55
N LYS A 92 0.85 -5.82 -11.71
CA LYS A 92 2.09 -5.27 -12.27
C LYS A 92 2.16 -3.77 -11.95
N HIS A 93 3.26 -3.32 -11.36
CA HIS A 93 3.51 -1.90 -11.13
C HIS A 93 4.10 -1.28 -12.40
N VAL A 94 3.41 -0.27 -12.93
CA VAL A 94 3.79 0.48 -14.13
C VAL A 94 3.63 1.96 -13.82
N ILE A 95 4.69 2.74 -14.01
CA ILE A 95 4.63 4.19 -13.98
C ILE A 95 4.48 4.67 -15.41
N VAL A 96 3.46 5.47 -15.65
CA VAL A 96 3.22 6.14 -16.93
C VAL A 96 3.56 7.61 -16.73
N ASP A 97 4.55 8.10 -17.48
CA ASP A 97 4.82 9.53 -17.55
C ASP A 97 3.75 10.18 -18.43
N LEU A 98 3.05 11.17 -17.88
CA LEU A 98 2.00 11.91 -18.57
C LEU A 98 2.44 13.34 -18.92
N SER A 99 3.71 13.69 -18.66
CA SER A 99 4.27 14.96 -19.12
C SER A 99 4.44 14.90 -20.64
N ALA A 100 3.58 15.65 -21.33
CA ALA A 100 3.69 16.01 -22.74
C ALA A 100 4.10 17.47 -22.85
#